data_AF-K0KNH3-F1
#
_entry.id   AF-K0KNH3-F1
#
_cell.length_a   1.000
_cell.length_b   1.000
_cell.length_c   1.000
_cell.angle_alpha   90.00
_cell.angle_beta   90.00
_cell.angle_gamma   90.00
#
_symmetry.space_group_name_H-M   'P 1'
#
loop_
_entity.id
_entity.type
_entity.pdbx_description
1 polymer ?
#
loop_
_entity_poly.entity_id
_entity_poly.type
_entity_poly.pdbx_seq_one_letter_code
_entity_poly.pdbx_strand_id
1 'polypeptide(L)'
;MSHTSKLHQLLIPITLLICMVNAEMEMDDTEEFTRPNITNAGSKTFHWLMTLLLLLIVPSLATVLTFAEKLHTSVFLQLVSLGYAALEALFLRFPDGDGVENRTSRGTAWFLLFLNGATVFVGSLNSGTNWFLKNKNGGEVHWIANLGERSIRIIHRTLSVLLTLTGWIKTCLAPVAMFGFCREIHTGQCIAHGIMGTAFIGYGLFYALILVLPYFRETRHKNSQDFYDSLVMTVWGIVNTFTEHRWGREGWGHGDYQHTAMGIIWWSGGLLGLYLGRGGRRTWIPSLLLIYTGWAMSEHNQHLAISTKVHYMFGLSLMLGGFIRILEITFLLNDERSIPGKIMSFQYLPSFCLIESGVMFMAANEEQLRLVLRLEADHSSYIMVVTSAAFLIYLWFLLLLELYQTLTASYKIDLTRYASVSGTDREQQQNDDLASFELDDLEEDRR
;
A
#
# COMPACT_ATOMS: atom_id res chain seq x y z
N MET A 1 -19.10 -25.04 31.65
CA MET A 1 -17.62 -25.11 31.51
C MET A 1 -17.21 -24.90 30.03
N SER A 2 -17.54 -23.77 29.38
CA SER A 2 -17.36 -23.67 27.91
C SER A 2 -17.04 -22.27 27.35
N HIS A 3 -16.37 -21.40 28.11
CA HIS A 3 -15.80 -20.16 27.55
C HIS A 3 -14.32 -19.94 27.89
N THR A 4 -13.83 -20.54 28.97
CA THR A 4 -12.45 -20.39 29.43
C THR A 4 -11.43 -21.23 28.64
N SER A 5 -11.83 -22.35 28.02
CA SER A 5 -10.87 -23.20 27.28
C SER A 5 -10.46 -22.66 25.91
N LYS A 6 -11.28 -21.81 25.28
CA LYS A 6 -10.93 -21.15 24.00
C LYS A 6 -9.96 -19.97 24.19
N LEU A 7 -10.02 -19.30 25.35
CA LEU A 7 -9.12 -18.19 25.67
C LEU A 7 -7.68 -18.68 25.95
N HIS A 8 -7.52 -19.84 26.60
CA HIS A 8 -6.20 -20.44 26.82
C HIS A 8 -5.52 -20.96 25.54
N GLN A 9 -6.28 -21.33 24.51
CA GLN A 9 -5.71 -21.72 23.20
C GLN A 9 -5.22 -20.52 22.38
N LEU A 10 -5.71 -19.31 22.67
CA LEU A 10 -5.29 -18.06 22.04
C LEU A 10 -4.16 -17.34 22.79
N LEU A 11 -3.92 -17.66 24.07
CA LEU A 11 -2.88 -17.04 24.89
C LEU A 11 -1.49 -17.65 24.68
N ILE A 12 -1.41 -18.94 24.31
CA ILE A 12 -0.13 -19.65 24.09
C ILE A 12 0.66 -19.11 22.87
N PRO A 13 0.05 -18.69 21.76
CA PRO A 13 0.78 -18.03 20.67
C PRO A 13 1.22 -16.60 20.99
N ILE A 14 0.51 -15.90 21.88
CA ILE A 14 0.76 -14.48 22.19
C ILE A 14 1.95 -14.32 23.15
N THR A 15 2.14 -15.25 24.10
CA THR A 15 3.32 -15.26 24.98
C THR A 15 4.62 -15.63 24.29
N LEU A 16 4.57 -16.32 23.14
CA LEU A 16 5.78 -16.64 22.35
C LEU A 16 6.30 -15.45 21.52
N LEU A 17 5.49 -14.40 21.32
CA LEU A 17 5.91 -13.20 20.59
C LEU A 17 6.59 -12.13 21.48
N ILE A 18 6.50 -12.25 22.82
CA ILE A 18 6.85 -11.18 23.76
C ILE A 18 8.26 -11.32 24.38
N CYS A 19 8.98 -12.43 24.17
CA CYS A 19 10.23 -12.70 24.90
C CYS A 19 11.55 -12.35 24.18
N MET A 20 11.56 -11.46 23.19
CA MET A 20 12.81 -11.01 22.56
C MET A 20 12.99 -9.50 22.68
N VAL A 21 13.31 -9.04 23.89
CA VAL A 21 13.96 -7.75 24.10
C VAL A 21 15.07 -7.98 25.13
N ASN A 22 16.29 -8.13 24.64
CA ASN A 22 17.51 -7.57 25.24
C ASN A 22 18.71 -8.03 24.43
N ALA A 23 19.14 -7.19 23.50
CA ALA A 23 20.51 -7.12 23.06
C ALA A 23 20.99 -5.69 23.36
N GLU A 24 21.91 -5.55 24.30
CA GLU A 24 22.70 -4.33 24.49
C GLU A 24 23.44 -4.08 23.18
N MET A 25 23.00 -3.06 22.45
CA MET A 25 23.66 -2.61 21.24
C MET A 25 24.50 -1.40 21.60
N GLU A 26 25.74 -1.40 21.12
CA GLU A 26 26.64 -0.26 21.19
C GLU A 26 25.96 0.95 20.53
N MET A 27 25.95 2.10 21.22
CA MET A 27 25.26 3.30 20.72
C MET A 27 26.05 3.93 19.57
N ASP A 28 25.34 4.48 18.58
CA ASP A 28 25.94 5.16 17.45
C ASP A 28 26.75 6.40 17.91
N ASP A 29 27.97 6.56 17.41
CA ASP A 29 28.76 7.78 17.61
C ASP A 29 28.17 8.92 16.77
N THR A 30 27.75 10.00 17.43
CA THR A 30 27.04 11.13 16.81
C THR A 30 27.93 12.32 16.51
N GLU A 31 29.22 12.30 16.91
CA GLU A 31 30.11 13.46 16.83
C GLU A 31 30.48 13.86 15.37
N GLU A 32 30.26 12.98 14.37
CA GLU A 32 30.71 13.20 12.99
C GLU A 32 29.59 13.66 12.00
N PHE A 33 28.31 13.65 12.37
CA PHE A 33 27.20 13.92 11.42
C PHE A 33 26.93 15.42 11.21
N THR A 34 27.65 16.03 10.26
CA THR A 34 27.52 17.48 9.95
C THR A 34 26.55 17.83 8.80
N ARG A 35 25.99 16.83 8.09
CA ARG A 35 25.12 17.01 6.91
C ARG A 35 23.82 16.19 7.03
N PRO A 36 22.73 16.57 6.34
CA PRO A 36 22.57 17.72 5.44
C PRO A 36 22.19 19.03 6.15
N ASN A 37 22.56 20.18 5.59
CA ASN A 37 22.16 21.49 6.13
C ASN A 37 20.68 21.75 5.89
N ILE A 38 19.92 21.98 6.97
CA ILE A 38 18.50 22.31 6.90
C ILE A 38 18.35 23.79 6.56
N THR A 39 17.93 24.09 5.33
CA THR A 39 17.69 25.46 4.86
C THR A 39 16.21 25.67 4.54
N ASN A 40 15.68 26.84 4.89
CA ASN A 40 14.31 27.27 4.54
C ASN A 40 13.19 26.27 4.92
N ALA A 41 13.32 25.61 6.08
CA ALA A 41 12.48 24.48 6.51
C ALA A 41 10.98 24.75 6.34
N GLY A 42 10.47 25.88 6.82
CA GLY A 42 9.04 26.22 6.71
C GLY A 42 8.52 26.23 5.27
N SER A 43 9.23 26.91 4.36
CA SER A 43 8.84 26.98 2.95
C SER A 43 8.95 25.63 2.23
N LYS A 44 9.98 24.85 2.55
CA LYS A 44 10.20 23.52 1.94
C LYS A 44 9.16 22.51 2.43
N THR A 45 8.83 22.53 3.72
CA THR A 45 7.74 21.72 4.30
C THR A 45 6.39 22.11 3.69
N PHE A 46 6.09 23.40 3.55
CA PHE A 46 4.86 23.85 2.90
C PHE A 46 4.78 23.37 1.44
N HIS A 47 5.88 23.48 0.68
CA HIS A 47 5.95 22.99 -0.69
C HIS A 47 5.73 21.46 -0.75
N TRP A 48 6.31 20.69 0.15
CA TRP A 48 6.08 19.25 0.25
C TRP A 48 4.62 18.91 0.59
N LEU A 49 3.99 19.63 1.53
CA LEU A 49 2.58 19.44 1.89
C LEU A 49 1.66 19.75 0.70
N MET A 50 1.95 20.80 -0.08
CA MET A 50 1.21 21.10 -1.31
C MET A 50 1.40 20.02 -2.37
N THR A 51 2.60 19.45 -2.49
CA THR A 51 2.90 18.31 -3.36
C THR A 51 2.08 17.09 -2.97
N LEU A 52 2.07 16.74 -1.68
CA LEU A 52 1.26 15.65 -1.14
C LEU A 52 -0.23 15.89 -1.41
N LEU A 53 -0.75 17.08 -1.14
CA LEU A 53 -2.15 17.40 -1.33
C LEU A 53 -2.56 17.36 -2.82
N LEU A 54 -1.83 18.07 -3.68
CA LEU A 54 -2.27 18.36 -5.06
C LEU A 54 -1.77 17.32 -6.08
N LEU A 55 -0.72 16.56 -5.78
CA LEU A 55 -0.19 15.52 -6.68
C LEU A 55 -0.42 14.09 -6.19
N LEU A 56 -0.86 13.88 -4.94
CA LEU A 56 -1.21 12.53 -4.44
C LEU A 56 -2.67 12.46 -3.96
N ILE A 57 -3.06 13.25 -2.97
CA ILE A 57 -4.41 13.19 -2.36
C ILE A 57 -5.49 13.51 -3.39
N VAL A 58 -5.38 14.64 -4.09
CA VAL A 58 -6.36 15.05 -5.13
C VAL A 58 -6.43 14.03 -6.28
N PRO A 59 -5.32 13.56 -6.89
CA PRO A 59 -5.37 12.48 -7.89
C PRO A 59 -5.97 11.17 -7.40
N SER A 60 -5.72 10.77 -6.14
CA SER A 60 -6.32 9.54 -5.61
C SER A 60 -7.84 9.63 -5.47
N LEU A 61 -8.38 10.80 -5.05
CA LEU A 61 -9.82 11.07 -5.04
C LEU A 61 -10.39 11.08 -6.46
N ALA A 62 -9.70 11.75 -7.39
CA ALA A 62 -10.09 11.81 -8.79
C ALA A 62 -10.12 10.41 -9.42
N THR A 63 -9.21 9.52 -9.02
CA THR A 63 -9.18 8.12 -9.45
C THR A 63 -10.43 7.38 -8.97
N VAL A 64 -10.77 7.46 -7.68
CA VAL A 64 -12.01 6.86 -7.16
C VAL A 64 -13.25 7.36 -7.92
N LEU A 65 -13.35 8.67 -8.17
CA LEU A 65 -14.43 9.27 -8.95
C LEU A 65 -14.45 8.78 -10.41
N THR A 66 -13.27 8.52 -11.01
CA THR A 66 -13.16 7.93 -12.35
C THR A 66 -13.77 6.52 -12.37
N PHE A 67 -13.45 5.69 -11.38
CA PHE A 67 -13.99 4.34 -11.26
C PHE A 67 -15.48 4.32 -10.94
N ALA A 68 -15.96 5.29 -10.15
CA ALA A 68 -17.37 5.47 -9.80
C ALA A 68 -18.19 6.24 -10.86
N GLU A 69 -17.62 6.49 -12.06
CA GLU A 69 -18.29 7.16 -13.19
C GLU A 69 -18.78 8.59 -12.90
N LYS A 70 -18.18 9.28 -11.93
CA LYS A 70 -18.41 10.70 -11.63
C LYS A 70 -17.42 11.57 -12.41
N LEU A 71 -17.50 11.47 -13.74
CA LEU A 71 -16.45 11.93 -14.66
C LEU A 71 -16.20 13.45 -14.63
N HIS A 72 -17.24 14.29 -14.54
CA HIS A 72 -17.06 15.74 -14.50
C HIS A 72 -16.26 16.19 -13.26
N THR A 73 -16.63 15.68 -12.08
CA THR A 73 -15.91 15.98 -10.83
C THR A 73 -14.49 15.42 -10.86
N SER A 74 -14.31 14.22 -11.40
CA SER A 74 -12.99 13.61 -11.57
C SER A 74 -12.06 14.46 -12.44
N VAL A 75 -12.51 14.88 -13.63
CA VAL A 75 -11.73 15.71 -14.55
C VAL A 75 -11.44 17.09 -13.95
N PHE A 76 -12.39 17.67 -13.21
CA PHE A 76 -12.15 18.92 -12.49
C PHE A 76 -11.00 18.80 -11.48
N LEU A 77 -10.97 17.74 -10.68
CA LEU A 77 -9.87 17.50 -9.75
C LEU A 77 -8.53 17.24 -10.46
N GLN A 78 -8.55 16.52 -11.59
CA GLN A 78 -7.36 16.33 -12.42
C GLN A 78 -6.85 17.66 -13.00
N LEU A 79 -7.73 18.57 -13.40
CA LEU A 79 -7.36 19.92 -13.84
C LEU A 79 -6.69 20.74 -12.72
N VAL A 80 -7.22 20.67 -11.50
CA VAL A 80 -6.58 21.30 -10.33
C VAL A 80 -5.17 20.75 -10.11
N SER A 81 -5.02 19.42 -10.16
CA SER A 81 -3.73 18.75 -10.05
C SER A 81 -2.78 19.13 -11.20
N LEU A 82 -3.29 19.26 -12.43
CA LEU A 82 -2.51 19.66 -13.61
C LEU A 82 -1.96 21.09 -13.46
N GLY A 83 -2.77 22.01 -12.92
CA GLY A 83 -2.33 23.38 -12.63
C GLY A 83 -1.13 23.40 -11.69
N TYR A 84 -1.18 22.61 -10.60
CA TYR A 84 -0.05 22.50 -9.68
C TYR A 84 1.14 21.74 -10.29
N ALA A 85 0.91 20.67 -11.05
CA ALA A 85 1.97 19.95 -11.76
C ALA A 85 2.74 20.88 -12.72
N ALA A 86 2.07 21.82 -13.38
CA ALA A 86 2.70 22.84 -14.21
C ALA A 86 3.53 23.83 -13.37
N LEU A 87 3.00 24.29 -12.23
CA LEU A 87 3.75 25.18 -11.32
C LEU A 87 5.01 24.50 -10.78
N GLU A 88 4.91 23.24 -10.37
CA GLU A 88 6.05 22.44 -9.91
C GLU A 88 7.05 22.16 -11.05
N ALA A 89 6.56 21.73 -12.21
CA ALA A 89 7.43 21.47 -13.34
C ALA A 89 8.12 22.73 -13.87
N LEU A 90 7.54 23.93 -13.74
CA LEU A 90 8.14 25.14 -14.30
C LEU A 90 8.92 25.97 -13.28
N PHE A 91 8.40 26.11 -12.05
CA PHE A 91 8.86 27.12 -11.10
C PHE A 91 9.30 26.55 -9.74
N LEU A 92 8.60 25.55 -9.20
CA LEU A 92 8.88 25.05 -7.86
C LEU A 92 9.87 23.89 -7.89
N ARG A 93 10.94 23.97 -7.11
CA ARG A 93 12.01 22.96 -7.04
C ARG A 93 12.20 22.46 -5.63
N PHE A 94 12.84 21.29 -5.51
CA PHE A 94 13.30 20.73 -4.24
C PHE A 94 14.84 20.73 -4.18
N PRO A 95 15.50 21.91 -4.15
CA PRO A 95 16.95 21.95 -3.96
C PRO A 95 17.31 21.53 -2.54
N ASP A 96 18.41 20.81 -2.42
CA ASP A 96 19.02 20.46 -1.14
C ASP A 96 19.68 21.67 -0.44
N GLY A 97 20.45 21.41 0.62
CA GLY A 97 21.25 22.43 1.31
C GLY A 97 22.34 23.07 0.43
N ASP A 98 22.77 22.38 -0.63
CA ASP A 98 23.82 22.80 -1.56
C ASP A 98 23.23 23.43 -2.85
N GLY A 99 21.90 23.59 -2.93
CA GLY A 99 21.20 24.19 -4.07
C GLY A 99 20.93 23.24 -5.25
N VAL A 100 21.16 21.94 -5.07
CA VAL A 100 21.05 20.91 -6.11
C VAL A 100 19.80 20.05 -5.89
N GLU A 101 19.00 19.87 -6.94
CA GLU A 101 17.88 18.92 -6.94
C GLU A 101 18.26 17.64 -7.71
N ASN A 102 17.85 16.47 -7.19
CA ASN A 102 18.05 15.19 -7.84
C ASN A 102 17.37 15.17 -9.24
N ARG A 103 18.11 14.73 -10.27
CA ARG A 103 17.60 14.54 -11.64
C ARG A 103 16.35 13.68 -11.69
N THR A 104 16.25 12.65 -10.85
CA THR A 104 15.07 11.78 -10.77
C THR A 104 13.85 12.54 -10.26
N SER A 105 13.98 13.30 -9.16
CA SER A 105 12.89 14.17 -8.66
C SER A 105 12.42 15.15 -9.76
N ARG A 106 13.39 15.77 -10.44
CA ARG A 106 13.12 16.75 -11.48
C ARG A 106 12.45 16.13 -12.71
N GLY A 107 12.91 14.96 -13.13
CA GLY A 107 12.32 14.18 -14.22
C GLY A 107 10.87 13.76 -13.90
N THR A 108 10.61 13.33 -12.67
CA THR A 108 9.27 12.95 -12.21
C THR A 108 8.29 14.12 -12.27
N ALA A 109 8.71 15.36 -11.96
CA ALA A 109 7.85 16.54 -12.08
C ALA A 109 7.38 16.78 -13.52
N TRP A 110 8.29 16.67 -14.50
CA TRP A 110 7.94 16.78 -15.92
C TRP A 110 7.07 15.62 -16.39
N PHE A 111 7.41 14.40 -15.99
CA PHE A 111 6.62 13.22 -16.33
C PHE A 111 5.18 13.34 -15.79
N LEU A 112 5.01 13.82 -14.55
CA LEU A 112 3.70 14.11 -13.96
C LEU A 112 2.92 15.16 -14.75
N LEU A 113 3.56 16.24 -15.18
CA LEU A 113 2.90 17.27 -16.01
C LEU A 113 2.33 16.65 -17.30
N PHE A 114 3.12 15.88 -18.03
CA PHE A 114 2.67 15.25 -19.28
C PHE A 114 1.62 14.16 -19.05
N LEU A 115 1.83 13.31 -18.04
CA LEU A 115 0.88 12.27 -17.68
C LEU A 115 -0.47 12.86 -17.29
N ASN A 116 -0.48 13.90 -16.45
CA ASN A 116 -1.69 14.57 -16.02
C ASN A 116 -2.40 15.28 -17.19
N GLY A 117 -1.63 15.93 -18.08
CA GLY A 117 -2.17 16.51 -19.32
C GLY A 117 -2.86 15.46 -20.19
N ALA A 118 -2.27 14.28 -20.34
CA ALA A 118 -2.87 13.16 -21.05
C ALA A 118 -4.13 12.63 -20.33
N THR A 119 -4.10 12.51 -19.00
CA THR A 119 -5.24 12.08 -18.18
C THR A 119 -6.43 13.04 -18.36
N VAL A 120 -6.22 14.34 -18.22
CA VAL A 120 -7.25 15.37 -18.40
C VAL A 120 -7.81 15.35 -19.82
N PHE A 121 -6.94 15.21 -20.83
CA PHE A 121 -7.36 15.14 -22.22
C PHE A 121 -8.29 13.95 -22.47
N VAL A 122 -7.86 12.73 -22.10
CA VAL A 122 -8.68 11.52 -22.26
C VAL A 122 -9.93 11.58 -21.37
N GLY A 123 -9.83 12.11 -20.15
CA GLY A 123 -10.95 12.29 -19.24
C GLY A 123 -12.01 13.26 -19.78
N SER A 124 -11.59 14.32 -20.48
CA SER A 124 -12.50 15.26 -21.17
C SER A 124 -13.25 14.60 -22.32
N LEU A 125 -12.59 13.70 -23.06
CA LEU A 125 -13.25 12.87 -24.08
C LEU A 125 -14.25 11.90 -23.44
N ASN A 126 -13.85 11.24 -22.34
CA ASN A 126 -14.71 10.29 -21.63
C ASN A 126 -15.94 10.95 -21.00
N SER A 127 -15.83 12.20 -20.53
CA SER A 127 -16.95 12.95 -19.93
C SER A 127 -17.87 13.60 -20.96
N GLY A 128 -17.56 13.50 -22.26
CA GLY A 128 -18.32 14.16 -23.32
C GLY A 128 -18.22 15.69 -23.27
N THR A 129 -17.21 16.25 -22.61
CA THR A 129 -17.05 17.70 -22.50
C THR A 129 -16.58 18.25 -23.85
N ASN A 130 -17.40 19.13 -24.47
CA ASN A 130 -17.24 19.69 -25.82
C ASN A 130 -15.95 20.51 -26.10
N TRP A 131 -14.97 20.52 -25.19
CA TRP A 131 -13.79 21.39 -25.27
C TRP A 131 -12.88 21.06 -26.46
N PHE A 132 -12.83 19.78 -26.88
CA PHE A 132 -12.02 19.29 -28.00
C PHE A 132 -12.83 18.76 -29.20
N LEU A 133 -14.15 18.62 -29.05
CA LEU A 133 -15.03 17.98 -30.04
C LEU A 133 -15.70 18.98 -31.00
N LYS A 134 -15.62 20.29 -30.74
CA LYS A 134 -16.12 21.32 -31.67
C LYS A 134 -15.07 21.72 -32.69
N ASN A 135 -15.05 21.04 -33.83
CA ASN A 135 -14.50 21.62 -35.05
C ASN A 135 -15.43 22.74 -35.56
N LYS A 136 -14.87 23.81 -36.14
CA LYS A 136 -15.65 24.92 -36.74
C LYS A 136 -16.65 24.47 -37.82
N ASN A 137 -16.52 23.24 -38.33
CA ASN A 137 -17.36 22.64 -39.35
C ASN A 137 -18.19 21.42 -38.87
N GLY A 138 -18.35 21.20 -37.57
CA GLY A 138 -19.30 20.21 -37.03
C GLY A 138 -18.95 18.72 -37.24
N GLY A 139 -17.77 18.40 -37.79
CA GLY A 139 -17.30 17.02 -37.92
C GLY A 139 -16.48 16.56 -36.72
N GLU A 140 -16.81 15.38 -36.17
CA GLU A 140 -16.01 14.68 -35.17
C GLU A 140 -14.60 14.35 -35.72
N VAL A 141 -13.60 14.36 -34.85
CA VAL A 141 -12.22 14.06 -35.24
C VAL A 141 -12.10 12.56 -35.57
N HIS A 142 -11.80 12.23 -36.83
CA HIS A 142 -11.86 10.88 -37.41
C HIS A 142 -11.16 9.76 -36.61
N TRP A 143 -10.07 10.05 -35.88
CA TRP A 143 -9.39 9.03 -35.05
C TRP A 143 -10.08 8.78 -33.70
N ILE A 144 -10.79 9.77 -33.15
CA ILE A 144 -11.58 9.62 -31.92
C ILE A 144 -12.83 8.76 -32.20
N ALA A 145 -13.43 8.93 -33.37
CA ALA A 145 -14.56 8.11 -33.83
C ALA A 145 -14.21 6.60 -33.95
N ASN A 146 -12.94 6.26 -34.17
CA ASN A 146 -12.47 4.87 -34.24
C ASN A 146 -12.17 4.27 -32.85
N LEU A 147 -12.03 5.08 -31.80
CA LEU A 147 -11.81 4.60 -30.44
C LEU A 147 -13.17 4.39 -29.77
N GLY A 148 -13.60 3.13 -29.66
CA GLY A 148 -14.84 2.80 -28.97
C GLY A 148 -14.86 3.30 -27.52
N GLU A 149 -16.04 3.69 -27.03
CA GLU A 149 -16.25 4.26 -25.68
C GLU A 149 -15.62 3.40 -24.56
N ARG A 150 -15.68 2.07 -24.70
CA ARG A 150 -15.08 1.13 -23.76
C ARG A 150 -13.57 1.32 -23.64
N SER A 151 -12.87 1.55 -24.76
CA SER A 151 -11.43 1.76 -24.79
C SER A 151 -11.06 3.07 -24.11
N ILE A 152 -11.79 4.15 -24.39
CA ILE A 152 -11.57 5.47 -23.76
C ILE A 152 -11.72 5.37 -22.24
N ARG A 153 -12.77 4.70 -21.76
CA ARG A 153 -13.01 4.48 -20.33
C ARG A 153 -11.87 3.70 -19.65
N ILE A 154 -11.37 2.64 -20.30
CA ILE A 154 -10.24 1.85 -19.78
C ILE A 154 -8.98 2.71 -19.73
N ILE A 155 -8.65 3.43 -20.81
CA ILE A 155 -7.47 4.29 -20.86
C ILE A 155 -7.55 5.37 -19.78
N HIS A 156 -8.69 6.03 -19.61
CA HIS A 156 -8.87 7.05 -18.56
C HIS A 156 -8.65 6.46 -17.16
N ARG A 157 -9.26 5.31 -16.84
CA ARG A 157 -9.05 4.63 -15.55
C ARG A 157 -7.58 4.27 -15.33
N THR A 158 -6.91 3.72 -16.34
CA THR A 158 -5.48 3.37 -16.26
C THR A 158 -4.62 4.61 -16.03
N LEU A 159 -4.85 5.70 -16.78
CA LEU A 159 -4.11 6.96 -16.62
C LEU A 159 -4.34 7.58 -15.23
N SER A 160 -5.56 7.54 -14.69
CA SER A 160 -5.86 8.00 -13.32
C SER A 160 -5.08 7.23 -12.26
N VAL A 161 -5.01 5.90 -12.38
CA VAL A 161 -4.20 5.06 -11.47
C VAL A 161 -2.71 5.39 -11.60
N LEU A 162 -2.18 5.45 -12.82
CA LEU A 162 -0.77 5.80 -13.06
C LEU A 162 -0.43 7.19 -12.52
N LEU A 163 -1.34 8.15 -12.65
CA LEU A 163 -1.16 9.50 -12.11
C LEU A 163 -1.03 9.46 -10.59
N THR A 164 -1.89 8.71 -9.91
CA THR A 164 -1.84 8.53 -8.44
C THR A 164 -0.55 7.85 -7.99
N LEU A 165 -0.14 6.78 -8.67
CA LEU A 165 1.10 6.06 -8.35
C LEU A 165 2.36 6.93 -8.56
N THR A 166 2.37 7.71 -9.64
CA THR A 166 3.46 8.65 -9.91
C THR A 166 3.47 9.79 -8.89
N GLY A 167 2.29 10.24 -8.46
CA GLY A 167 2.10 11.17 -7.36
C GLY A 167 2.74 10.68 -6.05
N TRP A 168 2.48 9.42 -5.70
CA TRP A 168 3.12 8.75 -4.55
C TRP A 168 4.65 8.81 -4.65
N ILE A 169 5.20 8.40 -5.81
CA ILE A 169 6.65 8.44 -6.05
C ILE A 169 7.19 9.86 -5.88
N LYS A 170 6.51 10.89 -6.41
CA LYS A 170 6.96 12.27 -6.28
C LYS A 170 6.91 12.77 -4.84
N THR A 171 5.87 12.44 -4.08
CA THR A 171 5.76 12.80 -2.66
C THR A 171 6.86 12.15 -1.82
N CYS A 172 7.26 10.91 -2.12
CA CYS A 172 8.37 10.23 -1.46
C CYS A 172 9.75 10.73 -1.89
N LEU A 173 9.93 11.08 -3.17
CA LEU A 173 11.19 11.63 -3.69
C LEU A 173 11.44 13.07 -3.25
N ALA A 174 10.41 13.84 -2.89
CA ALA A 174 10.57 15.24 -2.51
C ALA A 174 11.41 15.42 -1.23
N PRO A 175 11.21 14.69 -0.12
CA PRO A 175 12.12 14.69 1.01
C PRO A 175 13.54 14.23 0.65
N VAL A 176 13.67 13.16 -0.14
CA VAL A 176 14.97 12.66 -0.63
C VAL A 176 15.74 13.77 -1.37
N ALA A 177 15.08 14.48 -2.28
CA ALA A 177 15.68 15.60 -3.01
C ALA A 177 15.97 16.80 -2.10
N MET A 178 15.04 17.15 -1.22
CA MET A 178 15.13 18.28 -0.28
C MET A 178 16.30 18.16 0.69
N PHE A 179 16.62 16.94 1.13
CA PHE A 179 17.73 16.66 2.03
C PHE A 179 19.00 16.23 1.30
N GLY A 180 18.94 16.01 -0.01
CA GLY A 180 20.09 15.61 -0.81
C GLY A 180 20.49 14.14 -0.62
N PHE A 181 19.59 13.31 -0.10
CA PHE A 181 19.81 11.88 0.08
C PHE A 181 19.89 11.13 -1.25
N CYS A 182 20.34 9.89 -1.18
CA CYS A 182 20.34 8.90 -2.25
C CYS A 182 21.24 9.26 -3.42
N ARG A 183 22.44 9.75 -3.11
CA ARG A 183 23.46 10.10 -4.09
C ARG A 183 24.62 9.12 -4.04
N GLU A 184 25.30 8.99 -5.18
CA GLU A 184 26.53 8.22 -5.31
C GLU A 184 26.37 6.80 -4.74
N ILE A 185 27.20 6.41 -3.77
CA ILE A 185 27.24 5.08 -3.16
C ILE A 185 25.94 4.70 -2.44
N HIS A 186 25.18 5.68 -1.93
CA HIS A 186 23.93 5.43 -1.18
C HIS A 186 22.72 5.18 -2.10
N THR A 187 22.86 5.43 -3.41
CA THR A 187 21.76 5.31 -4.39
C THR A 187 21.15 3.91 -4.41
N GLY A 188 21.98 2.86 -4.37
CA GLY A 188 21.52 1.46 -4.42
C GLY A 188 20.65 1.10 -3.22
N GLN A 189 21.12 1.40 -2.01
CA GLN A 189 20.37 1.17 -0.77
C GLN A 189 19.04 1.94 -0.78
N CYS A 190 19.07 3.21 -1.16
CA CYS A 190 17.86 4.03 -1.25
C CYS A 190 16.79 3.45 -2.17
N ILE A 191 17.19 3.02 -3.37
CA ILE A 191 16.27 2.44 -4.35
C ILE A 191 15.70 1.14 -3.80
N ALA A 192 16.51 0.29 -3.18
CA ALA A 192 16.07 -0.94 -2.55
C ALA A 192 14.99 -0.68 -1.48
N HIS A 193 15.26 0.26 -0.55
CA HIS A 193 14.33 0.64 0.53
C HIS A 193 13.04 1.25 -0.02
N GLY A 194 13.15 2.15 -1.00
CA GLY A 194 12.01 2.82 -1.62
C GLY A 194 11.10 1.86 -2.40
N ILE A 195 11.66 0.99 -3.24
CA ILE A 195 10.90 0.05 -4.08
C ILE A 195 10.25 -1.03 -3.22
N MET A 196 11.01 -1.73 -2.38
CA MET A 196 10.47 -2.82 -1.57
C MET A 196 9.47 -2.31 -0.53
N GLY A 197 9.75 -1.17 0.11
CA GLY A 197 8.81 -0.58 1.06
C GLY A 197 7.51 -0.12 0.40
N THR A 198 7.58 0.51 -0.78
CA THR A 198 6.38 0.82 -1.58
C THR A 198 5.63 -0.43 -2.01
N ALA A 199 6.35 -1.53 -2.34
CA ALA A 199 5.72 -2.80 -2.70
C ALA A 199 4.92 -3.40 -1.53
N PHE A 200 5.44 -3.37 -0.30
CA PHE A 200 4.70 -3.81 0.89
C PHE A 200 3.48 -2.94 1.18
N ILE A 201 3.59 -1.60 1.04
CA ILE A 201 2.44 -0.69 1.16
C ILE A 201 1.37 -1.00 0.11
N GLY A 202 1.78 -1.19 -1.15
CA GLY A 202 0.89 -1.56 -2.25
C GLY A 202 0.23 -2.92 -2.04
N TYR A 203 0.97 -3.88 -1.47
CA TYR A 203 0.43 -5.19 -1.12
C TYR A 203 -0.62 -5.10 0.00
N GLY A 204 -0.36 -4.27 1.02
CA GLY A 204 -1.34 -3.92 2.03
C GLY A 204 -2.60 -3.28 1.46
N LEU A 205 -2.46 -2.29 0.55
CA LEU A 205 -3.61 -1.72 -0.18
C LEU A 205 -4.42 -2.80 -0.93
N PHE A 206 -3.75 -3.75 -1.58
CA PHE A 206 -4.43 -4.83 -2.29
C PHE A 206 -5.20 -5.75 -1.34
N TYR A 207 -4.63 -6.07 -0.17
CA TYR A 207 -5.32 -6.80 0.90
C TYR A 207 -6.55 -6.03 1.40
N ALA A 208 -6.42 -4.73 1.68
CA ALA A 208 -7.54 -3.87 2.06
C ALA A 208 -8.64 -3.86 0.99
N LEU A 209 -8.25 -3.76 -0.28
CA LEU A 209 -9.17 -3.75 -1.42
C LEU A 209 -9.95 -5.08 -1.50
N ILE A 210 -9.28 -6.22 -1.36
CA ILE A 210 -9.94 -7.53 -1.35
C ILE A 210 -10.88 -7.66 -0.15
N LEU A 211 -10.49 -7.18 1.02
CA LEU A 211 -11.29 -7.28 2.24
C LEU A 211 -12.55 -6.40 2.17
N VAL A 212 -12.38 -5.15 1.72
CA VAL A 212 -13.40 -4.10 1.81
C VAL A 212 -14.38 -4.16 0.64
N LEU A 213 -13.94 -4.50 -0.57
CA LEU A 213 -14.81 -4.55 -1.74
C LEU A 213 -15.52 -5.90 -1.86
N PRO A 214 -16.87 -5.95 -1.76
CA PRO A 214 -17.64 -7.21 -1.82
C PRO A 214 -17.39 -8.00 -3.10
N TYR A 215 -17.20 -7.30 -4.23
CA TYR A 215 -16.92 -7.92 -5.51
C TYR A 215 -15.69 -8.84 -5.46
N PHE A 216 -14.60 -8.40 -4.82
CA PHE A 216 -13.38 -9.23 -4.72
C PHE A 216 -13.46 -10.22 -3.56
N ARG A 217 -14.09 -9.81 -2.46
CA ARG A 217 -14.23 -10.65 -1.28
C ARG A 217 -15.12 -11.86 -1.51
N GLU A 218 -16.31 -11.65 -2.05
CA GLU A 218 -17.39 -12.66 -2.05
C GLU A 218 -17.51 -13.41 -3.38
N THR A 219 -17.11 -12.79 -4.50
CA THR A 219 -17.21 -13.45 -5.81
C THR A 219 -16.29 -14.67 -5.86
N ARG A 220 -16.83 -15.82 -6.27
CA ARG A 220 -16.04 -17.03 -6.49
C ARG A 220 -15.18 -16.89 -7.74
N HIS A 221 -13.91 -16.56 -7.53
CA HIS A 221 -12.87 -16.68 -8.54
C HIS A 221 -12.28 -18.10 -8.57
N LYS A 222 -11.76 -18.52 -9.73
CA LYS A 222 -11.15 -19.85 -9.93
C LYS A 222 -10.05 -20.18 -8.92
N ASN A 223 -9.23 -19.18 -8.57
CA ASN A 223 -8.13 -19.30 -7.62
C ASN A 223 -8.41 -18.47 -6.36
N SER A 224 -7.80 -18.89 -5.25
CA SER A 224 -7.81 -18.14 -3.99
C SER A 224 -6.85 -16.94 -4.07
N GLN A 225 -7.01 -16.00 -3.14
CA GLN A 225 -6.07 -14.88 -2.97
C GLN A 225 -4.65 -15.41 -2.72
N ASP A 226 -4.51 -16.35 -1.78
CA ASP A 226 -3.22 -16.91 -1.38
C ASP A 226 -2.50 -17.65 -2.55
N PHE A 227 -3.25 -18.12 -3.57
CA PHE A 227 -2.66 -18.66 -4.80
C PHE A 227 -1.97 -17.57 -5.63
N TYR A 228 -2.59 -16.39 -5.77
CA TYR A 228 -1.97 -15.27 -6.49
C TYR A 228 -0.80 -14.69 -5.70
N ASP A 229 -0.91 -14.63 -4.38
CA ASP A 229 0.20 -14.23 -3.51
C ASP A 229 1.39 -15.19 -3.69
N SER A 230 1.12 -16.50 -3.72
CA SER A 230 2.13 -17.53 -4.01
C SER A 230 2.75 -17.37 -5.40
N LEU A 231 1.96 -17.00 -6.42
CA LEU A 231 2.47 -16.73 -7.77
C LEU A 231 3.45 -15.55 -7.79
N VAL A 232 3.07 -14.45 -7.15
CA VAL A 232 3.91 -13.25 -7.07
C VAL A 232 5.20 -13.57 -6.30
N MET A 233 5.10 -14.26 -5.17
CA MET A 233 6.26 -14.70 -4.40
C MET A 233 7.17 -15.64 -5.21
N THR A 234 6.60 -16.54 -6.02
CA THR A 234 7.39 -17.37 -6.95
C THR A 234 8.14 -16.55 -7.98
N VAL A 235 7.45 -15.69 -8.72
CA VAL A 235 8.06 -14.91 -9.79
C VAL A 235 9.11 -13.95 -9.23
N TRP A 236 8.79 -13.23 -8.16
CA TRP A 236 9.73 -12.31 -7.52
C TRP A 236 10.92 -13.03 -6.91
N GLY A 237 10.69 -14.16 -6.23
CA GLY A 237 11.77 -14.96 -5.64
C GLY A 237 12.75 -15.48 -6.68
N ILE A 238 12.28 -15.89 -7.87
CA ILE A 238 13.14 -16.30 -8.99
C ILE A 238 13.99 -15.10 -9.44
N VAL A 239 13.37 -13.96 -9.72
CA VAL A 239 14.08 -12.75 -10.15
C VAL A 239 15.16 -12.40 -9.11
N ASN A 240 14.77 -12.24 -7.84
CA ASN A 240 15.67 -11.90 -6.75
C ASN A 240 16.85 -12.87 -6.63
N THR A 241 16.60 -14.18 -6.65
CA THR A 241 17.66 -15.22 -6.54
C THR A 241 18.74 -15.07 -7.61
N PHE A 242 18.34 -14.74 -8.84
CA PHE A 242 19.25 -14.73 -10.00
C PHE A 242 19.75 -13.33 -10.39
N THR A 243 19.22 -12.26 -9.79
CA THR A 243 19.66 -10.89 -10.07
C THR A 243 20.42 -10.23 -8.92
N GLU A 244 20.23 -10.68 -7.68
CA GLU A 244 20.83 -10.03 -6.50
C GLU A 244 22.36 -10.17 -6.47
N HIS A 245 22.87 -11.38 -6.72
CA HIS A 245 24.30 -11.63 -6.81
C HIS A 245 24.71 -12.04 -8.23
N ARG A 246 25.89 -11.59 -8.66
CA ARG A 246 26.48 -11.97 -9.96
C ARG A 246 27.23 -13.29 -9.83
N TRP A 247 26.46 -14.38 -9.78
CA TRP A 247 26.93 -15.75 -9.67
C TRP A 247 28.18 -16.02 -10.51
N GLY A 248 29.28 -16.39 -9.82
CA GLY A 248 30.54 -16.79 -10.45
C GLY A 248 31.36 -15.66 -11.08
N ARG A 249 30.96 -14.40 -10.93
CA ARG A 249 31.72 -13.22 -11.40
C ARG A 249 32.39 -12.46 -10.27
N GLU A 250 31.79 -12.45 -9.09
CA GLU A 250 32.22 -11.68 -7.93
C GLU A 250 32.21 -12.59 -6.68
N GLY A 251 32.99 -12.22 -5.65
CA GLY A 251 32.99 -12.94 -4.37
C GLY A 251 31.72 -12.65 -3.57
N TRP A 252 31.31 -13.57 -2.70
CA TRP A 252 30.11 -13.39 -1.88
C TRP A 252 30.38 -12.50 -0.67
N GLY A 253 29.57 -11.46 -0.51
CA GLY A 253 29.46 -10.69 0.72
C GLY A 253 28.42 -11.24 1.70
N HIS A 254 28.43 -10.76 2.95
CA HIS A 254 27.41 -11.15 3.95
C HIS A 254 25.98 -10.77 3.51
N GLY A 255 25.81 -9.56 2.96
CA GLY A 255 24.53 -9.09 2.42
C GLY A 255 24.02 -9.96 1.26
N ASP A 256 24.91 -10.37 0.36
CA ASP A 256 24.57 -11.23 -0.79
C ASP A 256 23.92 -12.54 -0.35
N TYR A 257 24.45 -13.16 0.72
CA TYR A 257 23.88 -14.39 1.27
C TYR A 257 22.47 -14.16 1.82
N GLN A 258 22.28 -13.10 2.60
CA GLN A 258 20.98 -12.81 3.22
C GLN A 258 19.91 -12.51 2.17
N HIS A 259 20.21 -11.62 1.22
CA HIS A 259 19.24 -11.22 0.19
C HIS A 259 18.97 -12.34 -0.82
N THR A 260 20.01 -13.08 -1.25
CA THR A 260 19.81 -14.20 -2.19
C THR A 260 19.03 -15.35 -1.54
N ALA A 261 19.31 -15.67 -0.27
CA ALA A 261 18.56 -16.69 0.46
C ALA A 261 17.08 -16.33 0.61
N MET A 262 16.77 -15.04 0.79
CA MET A 262 15.39 -14.55 0.82
C MET A 262 14.67 -14.79 -0.52
N GLY A 263 15.36 -14.61 -1.65
CA GLY A 263 14.84 -15.00 -2.96
C GLY A 263 14.52 -16.49 -3.04
N ILE A 264 15.45 -17.33 -2.57
CA ILE A 264 15.34 -18.79 -2.64
C ILE A 264 14.12 -19.31 -1.87
N ILE A 265 13.93 -18.84 -0.64
CA ILE A 265 12.77 -19.26 0.16
C ILE A 265 11.46 -18.76 -0.44
N TRP A 266 11.43 -17.56 -1.01
CA TRP A 266 10.24 -17.01 -1.67
C TRP A 266 9.79 -17.86 -2.86
N TRP A 267 10.71 -18.25 -3.74
CA TRP A 267 10.28 -19.03 -4.90
C TRP A 267 9.98 -20.48 -4.61
N SER A 268 10.80 -21.14 -3.76
CA SER A 268 10.57 -22.52 -3.37
C SER A 268 9.28 -22.68 -2.55
N GLY A 269 9.04 -21.80 -1.58
CA GLY A 269 7.79 -21.76 -0.83
C GLY A 269 6.60 -21.32 -1.68
N GLY A 270 6.79 -20.35 -2.58
CA GLY A 270 5.74 -19.93 -3.50
C GLY A 270 5.26 -21.08 -4.40
N LEU A 271 6.17 -21.94 -4.89
CA LEU A 271 5.80 -23.15 -5.65
C LEU A 271 4.96 -24.13 -4.81
N LEU A 272 5.28 -24.30 -3.53
CA LEU A 272 4.47 -25.09 -2.60
C LEU A 272 3.07 -24.47 -2.41
N GLY A 273 3.00 -23.15 -2.23
CA GLY A 273 1.75 -22.41 -2.10
C GLY A 273 0.87 -22.53 -3.35
N LEU A 274 1.47 -22.43 -4.54
CA LEU A 274 0.79 -22.69 -5.81
C LEU A 274 0.25 -24.11 -5.89
N TYR A 275 1.03 -25.10 -5.47
CA TYR A 275 0.61 -26.50 -5.48
C TYR A 275 -0.57 -26.78 -4.53
N LEU A 276 -0.53 -26.22 -3.31
CA LEU A 276 -1.58 -26.37 -2.30
C LEU A 276 -2.85 -25.57 -2.64
N GLY A 277 -2.70 -24.38 -3.23
CA GLY A 277 -3.80 -23.49 -3.60
C GLY A 277 -4.56 -23.90 -4.88
N ARG A 278 -4.18 -24.99 -5.55
CA ARG A 278 -4.87 -25.47 -6.75
C ARG A 278 -6.34 -25.77 -6.49
N GLY A 279 -7.17 -25.46 -7.47
CA GLY A 279 -8.61 -25.70 -7.39
C GLY A 279 -9.34 -24.72 -6.45
N GLY A 280 -8.76 -23.55 -6.19
CA GLY A 280 -9.38 -22.50 -5.39
C GLY A 280 -9.27 -22.71 -3.88
N ARG A 281 -8.45 -23.66 -3.42
CA ARG A 281 -8.21 -23.94 -2.00
C ARG A 281 -7.43 -22.79 -1.34
N ARG A 282 -7.74 -22.50 -0.09
CA ARG A 282 -6.96 -21.56 0.74
C ARG A 282 -5.65 -22.21 1.16
N THR A 283 -4.63 -21.40 1.41
CA THR A 283 -3.35 -21.86 1.94
C THR A 283 -2.67 -20.78 2.75
N TRP A 284 -2.01 -21.19 3.84
CA TRP A 284 -1.26 -20.32 4.74
C TRP A 284 0.20 -20.09 4.30
N ILE A 285 0.63 -20.69 3.19
CA ILE A 285 2.04 -20.65 2.75
C ILE A 285 2.56 -19.22 2.51
N PRO A 286 1.84 -18.31 1.81
CA PRO A 286 2.30 -16.93 1.68
C PRO A 286 2.51 -16.25 3.04
N SER A 287 1.62 -16.50 3.99
CA SER A 287 1.73 -15.95 5.35
C SER A 287 2.96 -16.48 6.09
N LEU A 288 3.29 -17.75 5.91
CA LEU A 288 4.53 -18.33 6.46
C LEU A 288 5.77 -17.69 5.83
N LEU A 289 5.75 -17.40 4.53
CA LEU A 289 6.85 -16.72 3.85
C LEU A 289 7.05 -15.30 4.37
N LEU A 290 5.97 -14.57 4.67
CA LEU A 290 6.06 -13.27 5.34
C LEU A 290 6.69 -13.40 6.73
N ILE A 291 6.34 -14.44 7.51
CA ILE A 291 6.94 -14.67 8.83
C ILE A 291 8.46 -14.92 8.72
N TYR A 292 8.90 -15.80 7.82
CA TYR A 292 10.33 -16.05 7.64
C TYR A 292 11.08 -14.82 7.14
N THR A 293 10.45 -14.05 6.25
CA THR A 293 11.00 -12.77 5.78
C THR A 293 11.15 -11.79 6.94
N GLY A 294 10.11 -11.64 7.75
CA GLY A 294 10.13 -10.76 8.92
C GLY A 294 11.19 -11.15 9.94
N TRP A 295 11.34 -12.46 10.22
CA TRP A 295 12.41 -12.96 11.08
C TRP A 295 13.81 -12.69 10.51
N ALA A 296 14.02 -12.94 9.22
CA ALA A 296 15.31 -12.67 8.59
C ALA A 296 15.67 -11.17 8.67
N MET A 297 14.67 -10.30 8.55
CA MET A 297 14.84 -8.86 8.61
C MET A 297 14.99 -8.34 10.05
N SER A 298 14.43 -9.03 11.05
CA SER A 298 14.67 -8.68 12.45
C SER A 298 16.10 -8.96 12.89
N GLU A 299 16.76 -9.93 12.24
CA GLU A 299 18.18 -10.27 12.46
C GLU A 299 19.14 -9.54 11.50
N HIS A 300 18.62 -8.62 10.67
CA HIS A 300 19.42 -7.93 9.66
C HIS A 300 20.22 -6.77 10.28
N ASN A 301 21.46 -7.06 10.67
CA ASN A 301 22.38 -6.07 11.22
C ASN A 301 22.73 -4.98 10.18
N GLN A 302 22.59 -3.73 10.58
CA GLN A 302 22.95 -2.55 9.80
C GLN A 302 24.17 -1.85 10.39
N HIS A 303 24.77 -0.95 9.60
CA HIS A 303 25.90 -0.13 10.05
C HIS A 303 25.54 0.81 11.21
N LEU A 304 24.32 1.33 11.23
CA LEU A 304 23.80 2.17 12.31
C LEU A 304 22.94 1.32 13.25
N ALA A 305 23.17 1.42 14.56
CA ALA A 305 22.40 0.73 15.58
C ALA A 305 20.91 1.13 15.51
N ILE A 306 20.61 2.42 15.31
CA ILE A 306 19.22 2.88 15.08
C ILE A 306 18.59 2.19 13.87
N SER A 307 19.35 1.95 12.80
CA SER A 307 18.83 1.29 11.59
C SER A 307 18.50 -0.16 11.86
N THR A 308 19.35 -0.88 12.59
CA THR A 308 19.06 -2.25 13.04
C THR A 308 17.79 -2.30 13.88
N LYS A 309 17.56 -1.34 14.78
CA LYS A 309 16.32 -1.28 15.58
C LYS A 309 15.07 -0.99 14.73
N VAL A 310 15.17 -0.16 13.70
CA VAL A 310 14.05 0.11 12.77
C VAL A 310 13.76 -1.14 11.91
N HIS A 311 14.79 -1.83 11.41
CA HIS A 311 14.66 -3.10 10.71
C HIS A 311 14.06 -4.20 11.60
N TYR A 312 14.42 -4.21 12.89
CA TYR A 312 13.81 -5.08 13.88
C TYR A 312 12.30 -4.87 13.98
N MET A 313 11.85 -3.63 14.14
CA MET A 313 10.42 -3.31 14.17
C MET A 313 9.71 -3.68 12.85
N PHE A 314 10.34 -3.38 11.71
CA PHE A 314 9.84 -3.80 10.39
C PHE A 314 9.60 -5.32 10.34
N GLY A 315 10.58 -6.10 10.80
CA GLY A 315 10.52 -7.56 10.85
C GLY A 315 9.40 -8.06 11.75
N LEU A 316 9.26 -7.49 12.94
CA LEU A 316 8.18 -7.83 13.89
C LEU A 316 6.78 -7.53 13.31
N SER A 317 6.57 -6.37 12.69
CA SER A 317 5.29 -6.05 12.04
C SER A 317 4.98 -7.05 10.92
N LEU A 318 5.98 -7.47 10.14
CA LEU A 318 5.78 -8.40 9.04
C LEU A 318 5.44 -9.81 9.53
N MET A 319 6.12 -10.27 10.59
CA MET A 319 5.81 -11.52 11.28
C MET A 319 4.41 -11.50 11.86
N LEU A 320 4.01 -10.40 12.51
CA LEU A 320 2.68 -10.24 13.09
C LEU A 320 1.60 -10.31 12.00
N GLY A 321 1.79 -9.61 10.88
CA GLY A 321 0.86 -9.65 9.75
C GLY A 321 0.69 -11.06 9.18
N GLY A 322 1.79 -11.78 8.98
CA GLY A 322 1.76 -13.18 8.56
C GLY A 322 1.04 -14.08 9.57
N PHE A 323 1.37 -13.97 10.85
CA PHE A 323 0.77 -14.77 11.92
C PHE A 323 -0.75 -14.55 12.04
N ILE A 324 -1.19 -13.29 12.06
CA ILE A 324 -2.61 -12.93 12.09
C ILE A 324 -3.34 -13.49 10.86
N ARG A 325 -2.71 -13.46 9.69
CA ARG A 325 -3.31 -14.01 8.47
C ARG A 325 -3.49 -15.52 8.54
N ILE A 326 -2.56 -16.26 9.15
CA ILE A 326 -2.73 -17.70 9.42
C ILE A 326 -3.93 -17.94 10.35
N LEU A 327 -4.05 -17.15 11.42
CA LEU A 327 -5.20 -17.25 12.34
C LEU A 327 -6.52 -16.94 11.64
N GLU A 328 -6.53 -15.93 10.78
CA GLU A 328 -7.70 -15.56 9.98
C GLU A 328 -8.14 -16.71 9.07
N ILE A 329 -7.22 -17.26 8.26
CA ILE A 329 -7.51 -18.34 7.32
C ILE A 329 -7.99 -19.58 8.09
N THR A 330 -7.26 -19.98 9.12
CA THR A 330 -7.45 -21.28 9.78
C THR A 330 -8.63 -21.28 10.76
N PHE A 331 -8.79 -20.23 11.57
CA PHE A 331 -9.76 -20.23 12.67
C PHE A 331 -10.95 -19.31 12.45
N LEU A 332 -10.72 -18.12 11.87
CA LEU A 332 -11.82 -17.17 11.64
C LEU A 332 -12.66 -17.58 10.43
N LEU A 333 -12.00 -17.91 9.32
CA LEU A 333 -12.64 -18.26 8.06
C LEU A 333 -12.81 -19.78 7.88
N ASN A 334 -12.07 -20.61 8.62
CA ASN A 334 -12.06 -22.07 8.44
C ASN A 334 -11.86 -22.48 6.97
N ASP A 335 -10.84 -21.92 6.33
CA ASP A 335 -10.52 -22.08 4.91
C ASP A 335 -11.61 -21.62 3.92
N GLU A 336 -12.63 -20.90 4.39
CA GLU A 336 -13.56 -20.20 3.51
C GLU A 336 -12.93 -18.91 2.95
N ARG A 337 -13.54 -18.37 1.89
CA ARG A 337 -13.07 -17.12 1.27
C ARG A 337 -13.35 -15.91 2.15
N SER A 338 -14.56 -15.85 2.71
CA SER A 338 -15.04 -14.72 3.50
C SER A 338 -16.31 -15.09 4.26
N ILE A 339 -16.63 -14.31 5.29
CA ILE A 339 -17.95 -14.34 5.91
C ILE A 339 -18.87 -13.40 5.11
N PRO A 340 -19.97 -13.89 4.50
CA PRO A 340 -20.83 -13.04 3.67
C PRO A 340 -21.38 -11.84 4.43
N GLY A 341 -21.31 -10.65 3.81
CA GLY A 341 -21.86 -9.40 4.36
C GLY A 341 -21.18 -8.88 5.63
N LYS A 342 -20.12 -9.54 6.13
CA LYS A 342 -19.52 -9.22 7.44
C LYS A 342 -18.01 -9.09 7.34
N ILE A 343 -17.47 -8.06 8.00
CA ILE A 343 -16.03 -7.89 8.23
C ILE A 343 -15.80 -7.75 9.72
N MET A 344 -14.84 -8.51 10.24
CA MET A 344 -14.41 -8.40 11.64
C MET A 344 -13.25 -7.41 11.74
N SER A 345 -13.18 -6.64 12.83
CA SER A 345 -12.07 -5.71 13.09
C SER A 345 -10.69 -6.36 12.94
N PHE A 346 -10.57 -7.61 13.40
CA PHE A 346 -9.34 -8.40 13.32
C PHE A 346 -8.80 -8.57 11.88
N GLN A 347 -9.68 -8.59 10.88
CA GLN A 347 -9.28 -8.80 9.47
C GLN A 347 -8.57 -7.59 8.86
N TYR A 348 -8.66 -6.41 9.48
CA TYR A 348 -7.93 -5.22 9.04
C TYR A 348 -6.45 -5.25 9.44
N LEU A 349 -6.06 -6.10 10.42
CA LEU A 349 -4.70 -6.12 10.95
C LEU A 349 -3.64 -6.63 9.97
N PRO A 350 -3.84 -7.71 9.18
CA PRO A 350 -2.83 -8.16 8.22
C PRO A 350 -2.46 -7.08 7.20
N SER A 351 -3.47 -6.37 6.69
CA SER A 351 -3.27 -5.26 5.76
C SER A 351 -2.52 -4.11 6.42
N PHE A 352 -2.88 -3.73 7.65
CA PHE A 352 -2.16 -2.68 8.39
C PHE A 352 -0.69 -3.06 8.63
N CYS A 353 -0.42 -4.28 9.06
CA CYS A 353 0.93 -4.77 9.32
C CYS A 353 1.82 -4.70 8.06
N LEU A 354 1.28 -5.05 6.88
CA LEU A 354 2.00 -4.90 5.61
C LEU A 354 2.33 -3.44 5.28
N ILE A 355 1.39 -2.52 5.52
CA ILE A 355 1.60 -1.08 5.31
C ILE A 355 2.64 -0.56 6.29
N GLU A 356 2.52 -0.88 7.58
CA GLU A 356 3.49 -0.51 8.61
C GLU A 356 4.89 -1.02 8.27
N SER A 357 5.01 -2.30 7.92
CA SER A 357 6.28 -2.88 7.48
C SER A 357 6.85 -2.13 6.28
N GLY A 358 6.04 -1.81 5.27
CA GLY A 358 6.52 -1.07 4.10
C GLY A 358 6.98 0.35 4.45
N VAL A 359 6.25 1.08 5.29
CA VAL A 359 6.62 2.43 5.74
C VAL A 359 7.89 2.41 6.59
N MET A 360 8.03 1.44 7.51
CA MET A 360 9.25 1.22 8.30
C MET A 360 10.46 0.94 7.40
N PHE A 361 10.27 0.08 6.40
CA PHE A 361 11.35 -0.27 5.47
C PHE A 361 11.80 0.94 4.64
N MET A 362 10.87 1.78 4.17
CA MET A 362 11.24 3.05 3.50
C MET A 362 11.99 4.00 4.44
N ALA A 363 11.60 4.03 5.72
CA ALA A 363 12.15 4.90 6.74
C ALA A 363 13.50 4.43 7.31
N ALA A 364 13.94 3.21 7.00
CA ALA A 364 15.19 2.64 7.50
C ALA A 364 16.44 3.05 6.69
N ASN A 365 16.32 4.07 5.85
CA ASN A 365 17.42 4.56 5.03
C ASN A 365 18.55 5.16 5.88
N GLU A 366 19.80 4.80 5.57
CA GLU A 366 20.97 5.20 6.35
C GLU A 366 21.15 6.74 6.45
N GLU A 367 21.06 7.49 5.35
CA GLU A 367 21.22 8.95 5.36
C GLU A 367 20.08 9.65 6.12
N GLN A 368 18.86 9.13 6.00
CA GLN A 368 17.72 9.60 6.77
C GLN A 368 17.94 9.37 8.28
N LEU A 369 18.46 8.21 8.66
CA LEU A 369 18.71 7.87 10.07
C LEU A 369 19.89 8.65 10.67
N ARG A 370 20.91 8.98 9.88
CA ARG A 370 21.96 9.95 10.30
C ARG A 370 21.35 11.31 10.66
N LEU A 371 20.38 11.78 9.86
CA LEU A 371 19.66 13.01 10.18
C LEU A 371 18.85 12.88 11.47
N VAL A 372 18.19 11.74 11.70
CA VAL A 372 17.44 11.47 12.94
C VAL A 372 18.36 11.51 14.17
N LEU A 373 19.52 10.85 14.11
CA LEU A 373 20.53 10.87 15.17
C LEU A 373 21.04 12.29 15.43
N ARG A 374 21.29 13.07 14.37
CA ARG A 374 21.69 14.48 14.49
C ARG A 374 20.62 15.36 15.15
N LEU A 375 19.34 15.03 14.98
CA LEU A 375 18.23 15.71 15.64
C LEU A 375 18.01 15.22 17.08
N GLU A 376 18.90 14.39 17.61
CA GLU A 376 18.87 13.82 18.97
C GLU A 376 17.60 12.99 19.25
N ALA A 377 16.95 12.48 18.19
CA ALA A 377 15.79 11.62 18.32
C ALA A 377 16.24 10.16 18.49
N ASP A 378 15.71 9.50 19.51
CA ASP A 378 15.96 8.08 19.73
C ASP A 378 15.11 7.21 18.80
N HIS A 379 15.51 5.95 18.64
CA HIS A 379 14.85 4.98 17.77
C HIS A 379 13.36 4.78 18.11
N SER A 380 12.97 4.81 19.38
CA SER A 380 11.57 4.57 19.78
C SER A 380 10.66 5.72 19.37
N SER A 381 11.10 6.97 19.62
CA SER A 381 10.40 8.17 19.17
C SER A 381 10.25 8.21 17.66
N TYR A 382 11.33 7.87 16.93
CA TYR A 382 11.32 7.79 15.48
C TYR A 382 10.32 6.73 14.97
N ILE A 383 10.38 5.52 15.52
CA ILE A 383 9.45 4.42 15.18
C ILE A 383 7.99 4.85 15.39
N MET A 384 7.65 5.51 16.52
CA MET A 384 6.28 5.99 16.75
C MET A 384 5.80 6.98 15.69
N VAL A 385 6.66 7.91 15.26
CA VAL A 385 6.34 8.86 14.18
C VAL A 385 6.13 8.12 12.85
N VAL A 386 6.99 7.17 12.53
CA VAL A 386 6.88 6.37 11.29
C VAL A 386 5.62 5.48 11.30
N THR A 387 5.31 4.83 12.42
CA THR A 387 4.04 4.08 12.61
C THR A 387 2.83 5.00 12.49
N SER A 388 2.89 6.24 13.00
CA SER A 388 1.80 7.20 12.83
C SER A 388 1.51 7.52 11.35
N ALA A 389 2.55 7.58 10.52
CA ALA A 389 2.39 7.73 9.07
C ALA A 389 1.72 6.49 8.44
N ALA A 390 2.05 5.28 8.90
CA ALA A 390 1.38 4.05 8.46
C ALA A 390 -0.12 4.06 8.81
N PHE A 391 -0.50 4.53 10.00
CA PHE A 391 -1.92 4.71 10.37
C PHE A 391 -2.63 5.68 9.43
N LEU A 392 -2.03 6.83 9.12
CA LEU A 392 -2.62 7.83 8.23
C LEU A 392 -2.74 7.31 6.79
N ILE A 393 -1.74 6.58 6.28
CA ILE A 393 -1.80 5.95 4.96
C ILE A 393 -2.91 4.92 4.91
N TYR A 394 -3.03 4.06 5.93
CA TYR A 394 -4.07 3.05 5.95
C TYR A 394 -5.47 3.65 6.07
N LEU A 395 -5.64 4.66 6.92
CA LEU A 395 -6.87 5.44 7.02
C LEU A 395 -7.24 6.02 5.64
N TRP A 396 -6.29 6.62 4.93
CA TRP A 396 -6.53 7.18 3.61
C TRP A 396 -7.01 6.13 2.60
N PHE A 397 -6.39 4.95 2.59
CA PHE A 397 -6.84 3.84 1.75
C PHE A 397 -8.26 3.39 2.08
N LEU A 398 -8.61 3.25 3.36
CA LEU A 398 -9.96 2.88 3.77
C LEU A 398 -11.00 3.95 3.37
N LEU A 399 -10.68 5.23 3.54
CA LEU A 399 -11.55 6.33 3.12
C LEU A 399 -11.79 6.34 1.59
N LEU A 400 -10.77 6.05 0.79
CA LEU A 400 -10.91 5.93 -0.67
C LEU A 400 -11.81 4.75 -1.07
N LEU A 401 -11.65 3.60 -0.40
CA LEU A 401 -12.45 2.40 -0.66
C LEU A 401 -13.91 2.57 -0.21
N GLU A 402 -14.15 3.23 0.93
CA GLU A 402 -15.47 3.59 1.43
C GLU A 402 -16.17 4.62 0.51
N LEU A 403 -15.44 5.63 0.06
CA LEU A 403 -15.93 6.60 -0.90
C LEU A 403 -16.37 5.92 -2.20
N TYR A 404 -15.55 5.01 -2.72
CA TYR A 404 -15.90 4.24 -3.92
C TYR A 404 -17.22 3.48 -3.74
N GLN A 405 -17.36 2.71 -2.65
CA GLN A 405 -18.58 1.92 -2.37
C GLN A 405 -19.82 2.79 -2.23
N THR A 406 -19.69 3.92 -1.55
CA THR A 406 -20.78 4.89 -1.35
C THR A 406 -21.25 5.46 -2.68
N LEU A 407 -20.32 5.77 -3.58
CA LEU A 407 -20.64 6.33 -4.90
C LEU A 407 -21.22 5.30 -5.89
N THR A 408 -20.83 4.02 -5.77
CA THR A 408 -21.32 2.95 -6.66
C THR A 408 -22.57 2.24 -6.15
N ALA A 409 -23.13 2.67 -5.01
CA ALA A 409 -24.29 2.03 -4.36
C ALA A 409 -24.12 0.50 -4.22
N SER A 410 -22.89 0.02 -4.12
CA SER A 410 -22.58 -1.40 -3.96
C SER A 410 -22.93 -1.81 -2.52
N TYR A 411 -23.45 -3.03 -2.35
CA TYR A 411 -24.02 -3.58 -1.10
C TYR A 411 -23.35 -3.01 0.16
N LYS A 412 -24.13 -2.28 0.96
CA LYS A 412 -23.66 -1.54 2.14
C LYS A 412 -23.24 -2.51 3.23
N ILE A 413 -21.99 -2.96 3.21
CA ILE A 413 -21.37 -3.39 4.46
C ILE A 413 -21.19 -2.10 5.25
N ASP A 414 -21.86 -2.02 6.38
CA ASP A 414 -21.71 -0.88 7.27
C ASP A 414 -20.30 -0.91 7.90
N LEU A 415 -19.36 -0.20 7.28
CA LEU A 415 -17.99 -0.06 7.81
C LEU A 415 -17.96 0.68 9.16
N THR A 416 -19.05 1.33 9.57
CA THR A 416 -19.16 1.96 10.89
C THR A 416 -19.41 0.95 12.01
N ARG A 417 -19.72 -0.31 11.68
CA ARG A 417 -19.97 -1.38 12.65
C ARG A 417 -19.19 -2.64 12.30
N TYR A 418 -18.33 -3.07 13.23
CA TYR A 418 -17.74 -4.41 13.15
C TYR A 418 -18.79 -5.46 13.49
N ALA A 419 -18.79 -6.58 12.76
CA ALA A 419 -19.59 -7.73 13.14
C ALA A 419 -19.15 -8.23 14.53
N SER A 420 -20.13 -8.54 15.38
CA SER A 420 -19.86 -9.01 16.74
C SER A 420 -19.47 -10.49 16.74
N VAL A 421 -18.51 -10.88 17.59
CA VAL A 421 -18.12 -12.30 17.74
C VAL A 421 -19.23 -13.10 18.42
N SER A 422 -20.07 -12.44 19.24
CA SER A 422 -21.29 -12.99 19.79
C SER A 422 -22.32 -13.13 18.68
N GLY A 423 -22.89 -14.30 18.46
CA GLY A 423 -23.85 -14.59 17.38
C GLY A 423 -25.19 -13.84 17.41
N THR A 424 -25.29 -12.70 18.11
CA THR A 424 -26.49 -11.85 18.23
C THR A 424 -26.97 -11.30 16.89
N ASP A 425 -26.07 -11.10 15.92
CA ASP A 425 -26.46 -10.65 14.57
C ASP A 425 -27.22 -11.72 13.77
N ARG A 426 -27.20 -13.00 14.19
CA ARG A 426 -28.06 -14.04 13.57
C ARG A 426 -29.51 -13.90 13.97
N GLU A 427 -29.78 -13.54 15.23
CA GLU A 427 -31.15 -13.38 15.72
C GLU A 427 -31.81 -12.13 15.14
N GLN A 428 -31.05 -11.05 14.96
CA GLN A 428 -31.60 -9.79 14.47
C GLN A 428 -31.92 -9.83 12.97
N GLN A 429 -31.06 -10.45 12.17
CA GLN A 429 -31.27 -10.59 10.73
C GLN A 429 -32.37 -11.63 10.40
N GLN A 430 -32.48 -12.69 11.20
CA GLN A 430 -33.57 -13.66 11.08
C GLN A 430 -34.92 -13.06 11.51
N ASN A 431 -34.94 -12.19 12.53
CA ASN A 431 -36.15 -11.46 12.93
C ASN A 431 -36.58 -10.41 11.90
N ASP A 432 -35.64 -9.71 11.25
CA ASP A 432 -35.96 -8.76 10.17
C ASP A 432 -36.51 -9.49 8.92
N ASP A 433 -35.94 -10.64 8.56
CA ASP A 433 -36.44 -11.48 7.46
C ASP A 433 -37.84 -12.05 7.77
N LEU A 434 -38.09 -12.51 9.00
CA LEU A 434 -39.41 -12.97 9.45
C LEU A 434 -40.45 -11.84 9.49
N ALA A 435 -40.07 -10.65 9.96
CA ALA A 435 -40.94 -9.48 9.99
C ALA A 435 -41.31 -9.01 8.57
N SER A 436 -40.37 -9.11 7.61
CA SER A 436 -40.64 -8.80 6.21
C SER A 436 -41.60 -9.79 5.54
N PHE A 437 -41.50 -11.08 5.91
CA PHE A 437 -42.40 -12.13 5.42
C PHE A 437 -43.81 -12.01 5.98
N GLU A 438 -43.97 -11.69 7.27
CA GLU A 438 -45.30 -11.45 7.86
C GLU A 438 -46.00 -10.20 7.31
N LEU A 439 -45.25 -9.19 6.86
CA LEU A 439 -45.83 -7.97 6.26
C LEU A 439 -46.33 -8.20 4.83
N ASP A 440 -45.64 -9.03 4.04
CA ASP A 440 -46.07 -9.40 2.68
C ASP A 440 -47.36 -10.25 2.71
N ASP A 441 -47.49 -11.18 3.66
CA ASP A 441 -48.71 -12.00 3.85
C ASP A 441 -49.93 -11.15 4.26
N LEU A 442 -49.72 -10.04 4.99
CA LEU A 442 -50.79 -9.12 5.41
C LEU A 442 -51.23 -8.13 4.31
N GLU A 443 -50.41 -7.93 3.27
CA GLU A 443 -50.77 -7.12 2.09
C GLU A 443 -51.49 -7.93 1.00
N GLU A 444 -51.23 -9.24 0.89
CA GLU A 444 -51.97 -10.13 -0.02
C GLU A 444 -53.43 -10.35 0.41
N ASP A 445 -53.72 -10.41 1.71
CA ASP A 445 -55.08 -10.60 2.25
C ASP A 445 -55.97 -9.33 2.15
N ARG A 446 -55.43 -8.23 1.60
CA ARG A 446 -56.11 -6.94 1.48
C ARG A 446 -56.39 -6.48 0.04
N ARG A 447 -56.25 -7.36 -0.96
CA ARG A 447 -56.58 -7.10 -2.37
C ARG A 447 -57.78 -7.86 -2.90
#